data_AF-A0A7K3QVZ1-F1
#
_entry.id   AF-A0A7K3QVZ1-F1
#
_cell.length_a   1.000
_cell.length_b   1.000
_cell.length_c   1.000
_cell.angle_alpha   90.00
_cell.angle_beta   90.00
_cell.angle_gamma   90.00
#
_symmetry.space_group_name_H-M   'P 1'
#
loop_
_entity.id
_entity.type
_entity.pdbx_description
1 polymer ?
#
loop_
_entity_poly.entity_id
_entity_poly.type
_entity_poly.pdbx_seq_one_letter_code
_entity_poly.pdbx_strand_id
1 'polypeptide(L)' 'MIEFDPTPRANRGHGEAFRRARRYEEALADLDRAIELDSDDAWSLASSGQTNRQMESNQEAPT' A
#
# COMPACT_ATOMS: atom_id res chain seq x y z
N MET A 1 6.43 -21.95 -11.66
CA MET A 1 5.14 -21.41 -11.20
C MET A 1 5.36 -21.12 -9.72
N ILE A 2 5.68 -19.88 -9.37
CA ILE A 2 5.84 -19.50 -7.96
C ILE A 2 4.41 -19.37 -7.44
N GLU A 3 4.06 -20.23 -6.48
CA GLU A 3 2.80 -20.08 -5.75
C GLU A 3 2.78 -18.71 -5.09
N PHE A 4 1.89 -17.86 -5.59
CA PHE A 4 1.54 -16.60 -4.98
C PHE A 4 0.58 -16.93 -3.84
N ASP A 5 1.12 -17.40 -2.72
CA ASP A 5 0.39 -17.37 -1.46
C ASP A 5 0.46 -15.92 -0.95
N PRO A 6 -0.64 -15.14 -1.03
CA PRO A 6 -0.64 -13.76 -0.59
C PRO A 6 -0.62 -13.73 0.94
N THR A 7 0.57 -13.87 1.51
CA THR A 7 0.74 -13.67 2.96
C THR A 7 0.66 -12.17 3.26
N PRO A 8 0.03 -11.76 4.38
CA PRO A 8 -0.07 -10.36 4.79
C PRO A 8 1.27 -9.62 4.76
N ARG A 9 2.35 -10.35 5.09
CA ARG A 9 3.73 -9.85 5.08
C ARG A 9 4.28 -9.52 3.69
N ALA A 10 3.89 -10.26 2.65
CA ALA A 10 4.31 -9.97 1.27
C ALA A 10 3.61 -8.72 0.73
N ASN A 11 2.31 -8.61 1.00
CA ASN A 11 1.48 -7.46 0.61
C ASN A 11 1.95 -6.16 1.28
N ARG A 12 2.36 -6.22 2.56
CA ARG A 12 3.06 -5.12 3.24
C ARG A 12 4.22 -4.56 2.41
N GLY A 13 5.17 -5.43 2.07
CA GLY A 13 6.43 -5.04 1.45
C GLY A 13 6.23 -4.42 0.06
N HIS A 14 5.25 -4.95 -0.68
CA HIS A 14 4.90 -4.45 -2.01
C HIS A 14 4.21 -3.08 -1.95
N GLY A 15 3.26 -2.90 -1.02
CA GLY A 15 2.59 -1.62 -0.81
C GLY A 15 3.55 -0.46 -0.56
N GLU A 16 4.56 -0.67 0.29
CA GLU A 16 5.60 0.35 0.55
C GLU A 16 6.50 0.60 -0.66
N ALA A 17 6.85 -0.44 -1.42
CA ALA A 17 7.65 -0.30 -2.63
C ALA A 17 6.91 0.51 -3.70
N PHE A 18 5.63 0.24 -3.92
CA PHE A 18 4.78 1.00 -4.83
C PHE A 18 4.58 2.45 -4.39
N ARG A 19 4.40 2.69 -3.08
CA ARG A 19 4.31 4.05 -2.52
C ARG A 19 5.55 4.87 -2.83
N ARG A 20 6.75 4.28 -2.64
CA ARG A 20 8.03 4.94 -2.99
C ARG A 20 8.20 5.16 -4.49
N ALA A 21 7.63 4.28 -5.31
CA ALA A 21 7.57 4.45 -6.76
C ALA A 21 6.49 5.44 -7.24
N ARG A 22 5.78 6.12 -6.32
CA ARG A 22 4.61 6.99 -6.58
C ARG A 22 3.44 6.30 -7.30
N ARG A 23 3.39 4.97 -7.24
CA ARG A 23 2.31 4.14 -7.77
C ARG A 23 1.28 3.95 -6.67
N TYR A 24 0.61 5.04 -6.29
CA TYR A 24 -0.20 5.08 -5.06
C TYR A 24 -1.41 4.15 -5.10
N GLU A 25 -2.05 3.98 -6.26
CA GLU A 25 -3.22 3.10 -6.42
C GLU A 25 -2.87 1.63 -6.17
N GLU A 26 -1.75 1.17 -6.72
CA GLU A 26 -1.26 -0.20 -6.53
C GLU A 26 -0.74 -0.41 -5.10
N ALA A 27 -0.13 0.63 -4.51
CA ALA A 27 0.24 0.61 -3.10
C ALA A 27 -0.97 0.42 -2.20
N LEU A 28 -2.08 1.13 -2.46
CA LEU A 28 -3.32 1.00 -1.70
C LEU A 28 -3.94 -0.39 -1.87
N ALA A 29 -4.00 -0.92 -3.10
CA ALA A 29 -4.56 -2.25 -3.35
C ALA A 29 -3.86 -3.37 -2.55
N ASP A 30 -2.52 -3.34 -2.48
CA ASP A 30 -1.77 -4.32 -1.70
C ASP A 30 -1.94 -4.11 -0.18
N LEU A 31 -1.98 -2.85 0.28
CA LEU A 31 -2.18 -2.53 1.70
C LEU A 31 -3.59 -2.90 2.16
N ASP A 32 -4.61 -2.66 1.34
CA ASP A 32 -5.99 -3.05 1.62
C ASP A 32 -6.11 -4.57 1.70
N ARG A 33 -5.45 -5.31 0.82
CA ARG A 33 -5.40 -6.77 0.90
C ARG A 33 -4.71 -7.25 2.17
N ALA A 34 -3.68 -6.55 2.64
CA ALA A 34 -3.03 -6.87 3.92
C ALA A 34 -3.98 -6.63 5.11
N ILE A 35 -4.75 -5.54 5.08
CA ILE A 35 -5.75 -5.18 6.10
C ILE A 35 -6.95 -6.15 6.09
N GLU A 36 -7.39 -6.61 4.91
CA GLU A 36 -8.46 -7.62 4.79
C GLU A 36 -8.06 -8.96 5.44
N LEU A 37 -6.76 -9.29 5.41
CA LEU A 37 -6.24 -10.52 5.99
C LEU A 37 -5.87 -10.37 7.48
N ASP A 38 -5.39 -9.21 7.88
CA ASP A 38 -5.11 -8.84 9.27
C ASP A 38 -5.56 -7.40 9.51
N SER A 39 -6.77 -7.26 10.03
CA SER A 39 -7.39 -5.95 10.30
C SER A 39 -6.63 -5.14 11.36
N ASP A 40 -5.81 -5.80 12.17
CA ASP A 40 -5.00 -5.19 13.22
C ASP A 40 -3.55 -4.97 12.81
N ASP A 41 -3.20 -5.14 11.52
CA ASP A 41 -1.87 -4.79 10.99
C ASP A 41 -1.68 -3.27 11.00
N ALA A 42 -1.23 -2.76 12.15
CA ALA A 42 -0.94 -1.36 12.41
C ALA A 42 0.01 -0.76 11.36
N TRP A 43 0.89 -1.55 10.75
CA TRP A 43 1.81 -1.05 9.74
C TRP A 43 1.13 -0.85 8.40
N SER A 44 0.24 -1.75 7.99
CA SER A 44 -0.53 -1.61 6.75
C SER A 44 -1.51 -0.43 6.84
N LEU A 45 -2.16 -0.25 8.00
CA LEU A 45 -2.99 0.92 8.29
C LEU A 45 -2.20 2.23 8.24
N ALA A 46 -1.05 2.30 8.91
CA ALA A 46 -0.20 3.49 8.90
C ALA A 46 0.33 3.81 7.49
N SER A 47 0.74 2.78 6.74
CA SER A 47 1.23 2.92 5.38
C SER A 47 0.13 3.42 4.44
N SER A 48 -1.11 2.92 4.57
CA SER A 48 -2.25 3.38 3.76
C SER A 48 -2.55 4.86 4.00
N GLY A 49 -2.51 5.31 5.26
CA GLY A 49 -2.65 6.73 5.60
C GLY A 49 -1.53 7.62 5.06
N GLN A 50 -0.29 7.11 4.97
CA GLN A 50 0.81 7.83 4.32
C GLN A 50 0.65 7.88 2.80
N THR A 51 0.22 6.78 2.18
CA THR A 51 -0.02 6.68 0.73
C THR A 51 -1.12 7.65 0.30
N ASN A 52 -2.24 7.72 1.02
CA ASN A 52 -3.32 8.66 0.71
C ASN A 52 -2.86 10.13 0.75
N ARG A 53 -2.14 10.54 1.81
CA ARG A 53 -1.58 11.90 1.87
C ARG A 53 -0.61 12.20 0.73
N GLN A 54 0.24 11.24 0.37
CA GLN A 54 1.20 11.42 -0.72
C GLN A 54 0.50 11.50 -2.08
N MET A 55 -0.59 10.74 -2.26
CA MET A 55 -1.43 10.77 -3.46
C MET A 55 -2.11 12.12 -3.62
N GLU A 56 -2.75 12.63 -2.56
CA GLU A 56 -3.37 13.95 -2.52
C GLU A 56 -2.35 15.05 -2.86
N SER A 57 -1.18 15.06 -2.20
CA SER A 57 -0.12 16.04 -2.49
C SER A 57 0.46 15.93 -3.91
N ASN A 58 0.39 14.76 -4.57
CA ASN A 58 0.85 14.58 -5.94
C ASN A 58 -0.24 14.94 -6.97
N GLN A 59 -1.51 14.85 -6.61
CA GLN A 59 -2.62 15.40 -7.39
C GLN A 59 -2.70 16.93 -7.28
N GLU A 60 -2.22 17.49 -6.17
CA GLU A 60 -2.10 18.94 -5.95
C GLU A 60 -0.91 19.59 -6.65
N ALA A 61 -0.11 18.88 -7.46
CA ALA A 61 0.93 19.52 -8.27
C ALA A 61 0.28 20.46 -9.29
N PRO A 62 0.33 21.79 -9.09
CA PRO A 62 -0.20 22.72 -10.07
C PRO A 62 0.78 22.75 -11.24
N THR A 63 0.22 22.76 -12.46
CA THR A 63 0.91 23.15 -13.70
C THR A 63 1.75 24.42 -13.55
#